data_AF-A0A3M2SSU4-F1
#
_entry.id   AF-A0A3M2SSU4-F1
#
_cell.length_a   1.000
_cell.length_b   1.000
_cell.length_c   1.000
_cell.angle_alpha   90.00
_cell.angle_beta   90.00
_cell.angle_gamma   90.00
#
_symmetry.space_group_name_H-M   'P 1'
#
loop_
_entity.id
_entity.type
_entity.pdbx_description
1 polymer ?
#
loop_
_entity_poly.entity_id
_entity_poly.type
_entity_poly.pdbx_seq_one_letter_code
_entity_poly.pdbx_strand_id
1 'polypeptide(L)'
;CVATPDAESENSTEQGARAIWDAIQDVGRISQRVTAQIGHFHRIEAHRTERQSVPHYPLQAYMDDESIVRHIQPWQQILMFFTRTQVAHEWASPKYRFTTRQRKAWQALWRLAMAWQQADDSEQRPRSQSSQSEHDEHDEHDEHDITDRARRSAQRSEDLFRLSPIQAACLDFCIELLNQ
;
A
#
# COMPACT_ATOMS: atom_id res chain seq x y z
N CYS A 1 -14.48 18.23 -7.16
CA CYS A 1 -14.22 16.89 -6.62
C CYS A 1 -13.73 16.00 -7.76
N VAL A 2 -12.60 15.31 -7.61
CA VAL A 2 -12.15 14.32 -8.61
C VAL A 2 -12.91 13.02 -8.34
N ALA A 3 -13.55 12.44 -9.36
CA ALA A 3 -14.40 11.27 -9.20
C ALA A 3 -13.58 10.01 -8.85
N THR A 4 -14.14 9.10 -8.06
CA THR A 4 -13.60 7.73 -7.92
C THR A 4 -13.64 7.03 -9.28
N PRO A 5 -12.66 6.18 -9.64
CA PRO A 5 -12.71 5.36 -10.84
C PRO A 5 -13.97 4.50 -10.88
N ASP A 6 -14.51 4.32 -12.08
CA ASP A 6 -15.66 3.45 -12.28
C ASP A 6 -15.23 1.99 -12.16
N ALA A 7 -15.88 1.24 -11.26
CA ALA A 7 -15.54 -0.15 -10.96
C ALA A 7 -16.02 -1.13 -12.04
N GLU A 8 -17.04 -0.74 -12.84
CA GLU A 8 -17.65 -1.60 -13.85
C GLU A 8 -17.18 -1.28 -15.28
N SER A 9 -16.26 -0.32 -15.43
CA SER A 9 -15.80 0.12 -16.74
C SER A 9 -14.82 -0.87 -17.38
N GLU A 10 -15.15 -1.37 -18.56
CA GLU A 10 -14.24 -2.15 -19.41
C GLU A 10 -13.14 -1.30 -20.06
N ASN A 11 -13.18 0.03 -19.90
CA ASN A 11 -12.13 0.90 -20.44
C ASN A 11 -10.80 0.63 -19.73
N SER A 12 -9.78 0.27 -20.50
CA SER A 12 -8.44 -0.02 -19.98
C SER A 12 -7.84 1.14 -19.18
N THR A 13 -8.20 2.38 -19.51
CA THR A 13 -7.75 3.56 -18.75
C THR A 13 -8.43 3.65 -17.37
N GLU A 14 -9.73 3.38 -17.28
CA GLU A 14 -10.45 3.41 -15.99
C GLU A 14 -10.03 2.24 -15.10
N GLN A 15 -9.76 1.07 -15.69
CA GLN A 15 -9.15 -0.05 -14.97
C GLN A 15 -7.75 0.29 -14.43
N GLY A 16 -6.90 0.94 -15.25
CA GLY A 16 -5.60 1.43 -14.79
C GLY A 16 -5.74 2.46 -13.67
N ALA A 17 -6.71 3.37 -13.77
CA ALA A 17 -7.02 4.34 -12.72
C ALA A 17 -7.49 3.64 -11.43
N ARG A 18 -8.30 2.59 -11.55
CA ARG A 18 -8.75 1.76 -10.43
C ARG A 18 -7.58 1.06 -9.74
N ALA A 19 -6.67 0.45 -10.50
CA ALA A 19 -5.48 -0.19 -9.94
C ALA A 19 -4.61 0.79 -9.13
N ILE A 20 -4.43 2.03 -9.62
CA ILE A 20 -3.72 3.08 -8.88
C ILE A 20 -4.48 3.50 -7.61
N TRP A 21 -5.81 3.63 -7.71
CA TRP A 21 -6.67 3.99 -6.59
C TRP A 21 -6.61 2.99 -5.44
N ASP A 22 -6.64 1.69 -5.76
CA ASP A 22 -6.56 0.62 -4.78
C ASP A 22 -5.11 0.48 -4.25
N ALA A 23 -4.11 0.62 -5.12
CA ALA A 23 -2.70 0.56 -4.71
C ALA A 23 -2.34 1.63 -3.66
N ILE A 24 -2.78 2.88 -3.81
CA ILE A 24 -2.51 3.91 -2.79
C ILE A 24 -3.27 3.67 -1.48
N GLN A 25 -4.46 3.05 -1.56
CA GLN A 25 -5.22 2.64 -0.38
C GLN A 25 -4.45 1.56 0.41
N ASP A 26 -3.91 0.57 -0.30
CA ASP A 26 -3.10 -0.48 0.29
C ASP A 26 -1.80 0.05 0.87
N VAL A 27 -1.10 0.96 0.17
CA VAL A 27 0.09 1.63 0.69
C VAL A 27 -0.23 2.31 2.03
N GLY A 28 -1.37 3.00 2.12
CA GLY A 28 -1.84 3.59 3.36
C GLY A 28 -2.01 2.56 4.48
N ARG A 29 -2.74 1.48 4.22
CA ARG A 29 -2.98 0.40 5.20
C ARG A 29 -1.69 -0.30 5.63
N ILE A 30 -0.81 -0.60 4.68
CA ILE A 30 0.50 -1.20 4.94
C ILE A 30 1.32 -0.25 5.82
N SER A 31 1.45 1.03 5.46
CA SER A 31 2.22 2.00 6.25
C SER A 31 1.78 2.09 7.72
N GLN A 32 0.47 2.00 7.97
CA GLN A 32 -0.10 2.03 9.32
C GLN A 32 0.16 0.73 10.07
N ARG A 33 0.02 -0.42 9.41
CA ARG A 33 0.37 -1.72 9.99
C ARG A 33 1.84 -1.80 10.37
N VAL A 34 2.70 -1.29 9.49
CA VAL A 34 4.15 -1.18 9.69
C VAL A 34 4.46 -0.29 10.88
N THR A 35 3.83 0.89 10.95
CA THR A 35 3.98 1.82 12.07
C THR A 35 3.46 1.23 13.38
N ALA A 36 2.35 0.47 13.36
CA ALA A 36 1.83 -0.21 14.53
C ALA A 36 2.81 -1.27 15.06
N GLN A 37 3.47 -2.01 14.16
CA GLN A 37 4.39 -3.11 14.49
C GLN A 37 5.79 -2.66 14.88
N ILE A 38 6.36 -1.65 14.21
CA ILE A 38 7.64 -1.05 14.58
C ILE A 38 7.39 -0.24 15.86
N GLY A 39 7.66 -0.90 16.99
CA GLY A 39 6.98 -0.67 18.26
C GLY A 39 7.11 0.72 18.88
N HIS A 40 6.28 0.92 19.91
CA HIS A 40 6.22 2.08 20.81
C HIS A 40 7.59 2.61 21.25
N PHE A 41 8.58 1.73 21.43
CA PHE A 41 9.94 2.10 21.83
C PHE A 41 10.72 2.86 20.75
N HIS A 42 10.58 2.51 19.46
CA HIS A 42 11.18 3.30 18.37
C HIS A 42 10.51 4.67 18.25
N ARG A 43 9.20 4.77 18.52
CA ARG A 43 8.48 6.05 18.58
C ARG A 43 8.90 6.91 19.76
N ILE A 44 9.15 6.32 20.93
CA ILE A 44 9.72 7.02 22.09
C ILE A 44 11.15 7.47 21.79
N GLU A 45 11.99 6.59 21.23
CA GLU A 45 13.40 6.87 20.98
C GLU A 45 13.60 7.91 19.87
N ALA A 46 12.83 7.84 18.78
CA ALA A 46 12.82 8.86 17.73
C ALA A 46 12.40 10.23 18.28
N HIS A 47 11.54 10.28 19.30
CA HIS A 47 11.13 11.53 19.93
C HIS A 47 12.15 12.05 20.96
N ARG A 48 13.09 11.22 21.41
CA ARG A 48 14.05 11.52 22.49
C ARG A 48 15.24 12.38 22.04
N THR A 49 15.22 12.93 20.83
CA THR A 49 16.28 13.81 20.32
C THR A 49 16.29 15.21 20.96
N GLU A 50 15.28 15.58 21.77
CA GLU A 50 15.27 16.83 22.55
C GLU A 50 15.54 16.57 24.04
N ARG A 51 16.71 17.00 24.54
CA ARG A 51 17.20 16.76 25.92
C ARG A 51 16.32 17.30 27.06
N GLN A 52 15.27 18.08 26.77
CA GLN A 52 14.48 18.80 27.79
C GLN A 52 12.95 18.75 27.59
N SER A 53 12.45 18.00 26.62
CA SER A 53 10.99 17.86 26.41
C SER A 53 10.60 16.39 26.51
N VAL A 54 9.63 16.07 27.38
CA VAL A 54 8.92 14.79 27.35
C VAL A 54 7.52 15.10 26.80
N PRO A 55 7.29 14.90 25.50
CA PRO A 55 5.98 15.13 24.88
C PRO A 55 4.91 14.27 25.56
N HIS A 56 3.79 14.89 25.91
CA HIS A 56 2.72 14.27 26.69
C HIS A 56 1.96 13.17 25.92
N TYR A 57 2.17 13.06 24.60
CA TYR A 57 1.57 12.04 23.76
C TYR A 57 2.63 11.46 22.81
N PRO A 58 2.91 10.15 22.85
CA PRO A 58 3.70 9.52 21.79
C PRO A 58 2.98 9.70 20.45
N LEU A 59 3.72 9.69 19.33
CA LEU A 59 3.14 9.64 17.98
C LEU A 59 2.04 8.57 17.97
N GLN A 60 0.79 8.99 17.74
CA GLN A 60 -0.37 8.12 17.79
C GLN A 60 -0.18 7.01 16.77
N ALA A 61 0.00 5.80 17.28
CA ALA A 61 0.35 4.63 16.48
C ALA A 61 -0.83 4.01 15.74
N TYR A 62 -2.03 4.55 15.96
CA TYR A 62 -3.28 3.88 15.65
C TYR A 62 -4.23 4.89 15.05
N MET A 63 -4.23 4.94 13.73
CA MET A 63 -5.42 5.35 13.02
C MET A 63 -6.27 4.09 12.87
N ASP A 64 -7.54 4.15 13.28
CA ASP A 64 -8.50 3.12 12.94
C ASP A 64 -8.67 3.04 11.41
N ASP A 65 -9.14 1.91 10.90
CA ASP A 65 -9.25 1.67 9.46
C ASP A 65 -10.04 2.77 8.73
N GLU A 66 -11.06 3.37 9.38
CA GLU A 66 -11.85 4.45 8.80
C GLU A 66 -11.03 5.74 8.71
N SER A 67 -10.28 6.07 9.77
CA SER A 67 -9.36 7.21 9.78
C SER A 67 -8.26 7.06 8.72
N ILE A 68 -7.76 5.86 8.44
CA ILE A 68 -6.79 5.60 7.37
C ILE A 68 -7.37 6.01 6.02
N VAL A 69 -8.59 5.57 5.71
CA VAL A 69 -9.25 5.89 4.44
C VAL A 69 -9.39 7.41 4.26
N ARG A 70 -9.78 8.13 5.33
CA ARG A 70 -9.92 9.60 5.29
C ARG A 70 -8.59 10.31 4.98
N HIS A 71 -7.46 9.80 5.47
CA HIS A 71 -6.15 10.40 5.21
C HIS A 71 -5.56 10.03 3.86
N ILE A 72 -5.98 8.91 3.27
CA ILE A 72 -5.58 8.52 1.92
C ILE A 72 -6.42 9.21 0.84
N GLN A 73 -7.63 9.64 1.17
CA GLN A 73 -8.54 10.29 0.22
C GLN A 73 -7.93 11.48 -0.54
N PRO A 74 -7.17 12.42 0.07
CA PRO A 74 -6.50 13.48 -0.68
C PRO A 74 -5.49 12.95 -1.71
N TRP A 75 -4.73 11.92 -1.35
CA TRP A 75 -3.77 11.29 -2.26
C TRP A 75 -4.46 10.58 -3.42
N GLN A 76 -5.55 9.87 -3.15
CA GLN A 76 -6.40 9.30 -4.20
C GLN A 76 -6.88 10.38 -5.17
N GLN A 77 -7.36 11.52 -4.68
CA GLN A 77 -7.81 12.62 -5.54
C GLN A 77 -6.68 13.22 -6.38
N ILE A 78 -5.48 13.40 -5.81
CA ILE A 78 -4.30 13.90 -6.51
C ILE A 78 -3.88 12.94 -7.62
N LEU A 79 -3.80 11.64 -7.32
CA LEU A 79 -3.43 10.62 -8.30
C LEU A 79 -4.47 10.51 -9.43
N MET A 80 -5.75 10.63 -9.11
CA MET A 80 -6.81 10.63 -10.12
C MET A 80 -6.79 11.88 -10.99
N PHE A 81 -6.42 13.04 -10.43
CA PHE A 81 -6.20 14.24 -11.23
C PHE A 81 -5.12 14.01 -12.29
N PHE A 82 -3.97 13.45 -11.91
CA PHE A 82 -2.91 13.16 -12.87
C PHE A 82 -3.32 12.08 -13.86
N THR A 83 -3.95 11.01 -13.41
CA THR A 83 -4.43 9.94 -14.28
C THR A 83 -5.33 10.47 -15.40
N ARG A 84 -6.31 11.29 -15.05
CA ARG A 84 -7.28 11.81 -16.03
C ARG A 84 -6.73 12.93 -16.92
N THR A 85 -5.72 13.66 -16.47
CA THR A 85 -5.15 14.79 -17.23
C THR A 85 -3.93 14.42 -18.06
N GLN A 86 -3.25 13.31 -17.73
CA GLN A 86 -2.05 12.86 -18.45
C GLN A 86 -2.37 11.84 -19.55
N VAL A 87 -3.56 11.23 -19.52
CA VAL A 87 -4.10 10.41 -20.61
C VAL A 87 -4.86 11.31 -21.60
N ALA A 88 -4.95 10.90 -22.86
CA ALA A 88 -5.74 11.62 -23.86
C ALA A 88 -7.20 11.75 -23.40
N HIS A 89 -7.72 12.97 -23.44
CA HIS A 89 -9.07 13.31 -23.01
C HIS A 89 -9.62 14.46 -23.85
N GLU A 90 -10.95 14.56 -23.94
CA GLU A 90 -11.63 15.50 -24.86
C GLU A 90 -11.91 16.88 -24.23
N TRP A 91 -11.82 17.01 -22.91
CA TRP A 91 -12.14 18.22 -22.18
C TRP A 91 -10.92 19.13 -21.98
N ALA A 92 -11.13 20.42 -21.74
CA ALA A 92 -10.02 21.35 -21.49
C ALA A 92 -9.47 21.19 -20.06
N SER A 93 -8.27 20.61 -19.91
CA SER A 93 -7.59 20.51 -18.62
C SER A 93 -6.41 21.49 -18.48
N PRO A 94 -6.02 21.86 -17.26
CA PRO A 94 -4.74 22.51 -17.01
C PRO A 94 -3.58 21.64 -17.51
N LYS A 95 -2.59 22.27 -18.16
CA LYS A 95 -1.37 21.59 -18.62
C LYS A 95 -0.38 21.47 -17.48
N TYR A 96 -0.56 20.46 -16.62
CA TYR A 96 0.47 20.13 -15.64
C TYR A 96 1.69 19.53 -16.32
N ARG A 97 2.87 20.09 -16.07
CA ARG A 97 4.14 19.61 -16.61
C ARG A 97 4.95 18.94 -15.50
N PHE A 98 5.04 17.61 -15.56
CA PHE A 98 5.96 16.87 -14.71
C PHE A 98 7.42 17.29 -14.94
N THR A 99 8.18 17.34 -13.85
CA THR A 99 9.66 17.28 -13.94
C THR A 99 10.11 15.96 -14.57
N THR A 100 11.37 15.87 -14.98
CA THR A 100 11.91 14.63 -15.57
C THR A 100 11.77 13.43 -14.62
N ARG A 101 11.97 13.66 -13.30
CA ARG A 101 11.86 12.59 -12.28
C ARG A 101 10.42 12.16 -12.07
N GLN A 102 9.51 13.12 -11.89
CA GLN A 102 8.07 12.85 -11.77
C GLN A 102 7.53 12.13 -13.00
N ARG A 103 7.96 12.52 -14.21
CA ARG A 103 7.54 11.86 -15.45
C ARG A 103 7.99 10.41 -15.50
N LYS A 104 9.23 10.14 -15.10
CA LYS A 104 9.78 8.78 -15.05
C LYS A 104 9.00 7.90 -14.05
N ALA A 105 8.75 8.41 -12.84
CA ALA A 105 7.98 7.71 -11.83
C ALA A 105 6.53 7.47 -12.28
N TRP A 106 5.88 8.49 -12.87
CA TRP A 106 4.55 8.37 -13.45
C TRP A 106 4.47 7.29 -14.54
N GLN A 107 5.43 7.25 -15.47
CA GLN A 107 5.45 6.25 -16.53
C GLN A 107 5.63 4.82 -15.98
N ALA A 108 6.45 4.64 -14.94
CA ALA A 108 6.63 3.36 -14.29
C ALA A 108 5.32 2.89 -13.61
N LEU A 109 4.67 3.78 -12.86
CA LEU A 109 3.38 3.53 -12.22
C LEU A 109 2.30 3.19 -13.27
N TRP A 110 2.13 4.03 -14.28
CA TRP A 110 1.11 3.84 -15.31
C TRP A 110 1.27 2.53 -16.07
N ARG A 111 2.51 2.17 -16.43
CA ARG A 111 2.80 0.88 -17.09
C ARG A 111 2.38 -0.31 -16.23
N LEU A 112 2.67 -0.27 -14.92
CA LEU A 112 2.27 -1.34 -14.00
C LEU A 112 0.75 -1.39 -13.83
N ALA A 113 0.09 -0.24 -13.70
CA ALA A 113 -1.36 -0.15 -13.60
C ALA A 113 -2.08 -0.75 -14.82
N MET A 114 -1.57 -0.50 -16.03
CA MET A 114 -2.12 -1.10 -17.24
C MET A 114 -1.83 -2.61 -17.33
N ALA A 115 -0.69 -3.08 -16.79
CA ALA A 115 -0.33 -4.49 -16.80
C ALA A 115 -1.10 -5.33 -15.76
N TRP A 116 -1.62 -4.71 -14.70
CA TRP A 116 -2.44 -5.38 -13.68
C TRP A 116 -3.67 -6.09 -14.28
N GLN A 117 -4.18 -5.60 -15.39
CA GLN A 117 -5.26 -6.20 -16.19
C GLN A 117 -4.97 -7.64 -16.61
N GLN A 118 -3.70 -7.99 -16.83
CA GLN A 118 -3.32 -9.31 -17.34
C GLN A 118 -3.11 -10.35 -16.24
N ALA A 119 -2.93 -9.90 -14.99
CA ALA A 119 -2.64 -10.78 -13.86
C ALA A 119 -3.92 -11.25 -13.15
N ASP A 120 -4.92 -10.37 -12.99
CA ASP A 120 -6.14 -10.66 -12.22
C ASP A 120 -7.04 -11.71 -12.92
N ASP A 121 -6.95 -11.84 -14.25
CA ASP A 121 -7.60 -12.91 -15.02
C ASP A 121 -7.03 -14.31 -14.73
N SER A 122 -5.82 -14.40 -14.18
CA SER A 122 -5.15 -15.69 -13.91
C SER A 122 -5.32 -16.20 -12.47
N GLU A 123 -5.76 -15.35 -11.53
CA GLU A 123 -5.96 -15.70 -10.12
C GLU A 123 -7.39 -16.21 -9.81
N GLN A 124 -8.35 -16.04 -10.73
CA GLN A 124 -9.73 -16.52 -10.58
C GLN A 124 -9.89 -18.00 -10.97
N ARG A 125 -9.28 -18.91 -10.21
CA ARG A 125 -9.71 -20.33 -10.19
C ARG A 125 -9.77 -20.81 -8.74
N PRO A 126 -10.96 -20.93 -8.13
CA PRO A 126 -11.07 -21.41 -6.77
C PRO A 126 -10.66 -22.89 -6.76
N ARG A 127 -9.53 -23.22 -6.11
CA ARG A 127 -9.26 -24.59 -5.67
C ARG A 127 -10.21 -24.86 -4.50
N SER A 128 -11.27 -25.57 -4.83
CA SER A 128 -12.28 -26.08 -3.93
C SER A 128 -11.64 -26.75 -2.71
N GLN A 129 -12.15 -26.38 -1.54
CA GLN A 129 -11.95 -27.05 -0.27
C GLN A 129 -12.23 -28.54 -0.42
N SER A 130 -11.30 -29.37 0.04
CA SER A 130 -11.63 -30.72 0.51
C SER A 130 -11.30 -30.77 1.98
N SER A 131 -12.36 -30.70 2.78
CA SER A 131 -12.36 -31.00 4.21
C SER A 131 -11.87 -32.42 4.46
N GLN A 132 -10.99 -32.59 5.46
CA GLN A 132 -10.98 -33.79 6.29
C GLN A 132 -10.34 -33.46 7.65
N SER A 133 -11.19 -33.50 8.67
CA SER A 133 -10.93 -33.65 10.10
C SER A 133 -10.56 -35.14 10.38
N GLU A 134 -9.93 -35.64 11.46
CA GLU A 134 -9.80 -35.32 12.89
C GLU A 134 -8.58 -36.07 13.50
N HIS A 135 -8.16 -35.66 14.73
CA HIS A 135 -7.40 -36.41 15.78
C HIS A 135 -5.94 -36.82 15.47
N ASP A 136 -4.97 -36.86 16.40
CA ASP A 136 -4.99 -37.15 17.84
C ASP A 136 -3.72 -36.56 18.53
N GLU A 137 -3.77 -36.39 19.85
CA GLU A 137 -2.68 -35.89 20.70
C GLU A 137 -1.52 -36.90 20.81
N HIS A 138 -0.27 -36.43 20.74
CA HIS A 138 0.80 -36.99 21.59
C HIS A 138 1.97 -36.00 21.76
N ASP A 139 2.25 -35.78 23.03
CA ASP A 139 3.37 -35.10 23.67
C ASP A 139 4.71 -35.78 23.33
N GLU A 140 5.73 -35.00 22.94
CA GLU A 140 7.14 -35.26 23.22
C GLU A 140 7.99 -34.00 22.95
N HIS A 141 8.77 -33.62 23.96
CA HIS A 141 9.72 -32.51 23.98
C HIS A 141 10.61 -32.42 22.73
N ASP A 142 10.68 -31.25 22.08
CA ASP A 142 11.80 -30.94 21.19
C ASP A 142 12.24 -29.46 21.29
N GLU A 143 13.52 -29.28 21.63
CA GLU A 143 14.20 -28.01 21.90
C GLU A 143 14.49 -27.21 20.59
N HIS A 144 13.88 -27.63 19.47
CA HIS A 144 14.01 -27.04 18.14
C HIS A 144 12.95 -25.96 17.79
N ASP A 145 11.86 -25.84 18.56
CA ASP A 145 10.70 -24.98 18.23
C ASP A 145 10.97 -23.46 18.32
N ILE A 146 11.91 -23.03 19.17
CA ILE A 146 12.18 -21.60 19.38
C ILE A 146 12.74 -20.95 18.10
N THR A 147 13.60 -21.66 17.38
CA THR A 147 14.23 -21.16 16.15
C THR A 147 13.23 -21.05 15.00
N ASP A 148 12.31 -22.01 14.90
CA ASP A 148 11.29 -22.03 13.85
C ASP A 148 10.20 -20.99 14.09
N ARG A 149 9.81 -20.77 15.36
CA ARG A 149 8.90 -19.69 15.75
C ARG A 149 9.50 -18.31 15.51
N ALA A 150 10.78 -18.11 15.84
CA ALA A 150 11.49 -16.87 15.57
C ALA A 150 11.61 -16.61 14.06
N ARG A 151 11.92 -17.65 13.28
CA ARG A 151 12.00 -17.57 11.81
C ARG A 151 10.65 -17.27 11.17
N ARG A 152 9.56 -17.91 11.62
CA ARG A 152 8.19 -17.59 11.19
C ARG A 152 7.77 -16.18 11.58
N SER A 153 8.16 -15.71 12.76
CA SER A 153 7.91 -14.33 13.19
C SER A 153 8.65 -13.31 12.32
N ALA A 154 9.93 -13.58 12.01
CA ALA A 154 10.73 -12.75 11.12
C ALA A 154 10.18 -12.75 9.69
N GLN A 155 9.84 -13.92 9.15
CA GLN A 155 9.22 -14.09 7.83
C GLN A 155 7.88 -13.34 7.74
N ARG A 156 7.01 -13.50 8.75
CA ARG A 156 5.74 -12.79 8.81
C ARG A 156 5.98 -11.29 8.83
N SER A 157 6.97 -10.83 9.60
CA SER A 157 7.36 -9.43 9.64
C SER A 157 7.86 -8.93 8.28
N GLU A 158 8.68 -9.69 7.55
CA GLU A 158 9.15 -9.32 6.20
C GLU A 158 7.99 -9.24 5.18
N ASP A 159 7.08 -10.21 5.21
CA ASP A 159 5.90 -10.23 4.32
C ASP A 159 4.95 -9.06 4.64
N LEU A 160 4.91 -8.61 5.89
CA LEU A 160 4.14 -7.45 6.32
C LEU A 160 4.66 -6.12 5.76
N PHE A 161 5.96 -6.01 5.46
CA PHE A 161 6.59 -4.80 4.91
C PHE A 161 6.65 -4.79 3.38
N ARG A 162 6.21 -5.87 2.72
CA ARG A 162 6.45 -6.07 1.30
C ARG A 162 5.36 -5.40 0.47
N LEU A 163 5.74 -4.32 -0.23
CA LEU A 163 4.88 -3.69 -1.23
C LEU A 163 4.88 -4.51 -2.53
N SER A 164 3.71 -4.63 -3.15
CA SER A 164 3.61 -5.10 -4.53
C SER A 164 4.28 -4.09 -5.48
N PRO A 165 4.64 -4.49 -6.71
CA PRO A 165 5.29 -3.58 -7.66
C PRO A 165 4.51 -2.29 -7.92
N ILE A 166 3.17 -2.36 -8.03
CA ILE A 166 2.33 -1.17 -8.25
C ILE A 166 2.27 -0.28 -7.01
N GLN A 167 2.21 -0.88 -5.81
CA GLN A 167 2.21 -0.14 -4.55
C GLN A 167 3.53 0.62 -4.35
N ALA A 168 4.67 -0.03 -4.63
CA ALA A 168 5.98 0.60 -4.60
C ALA A 168 6.10 1.75 -5.62
N ALA A 169 5.70 1.52 -6.87
CA ALA A 169 5.71 2.58 -7.89
C ALA A 169 4.77 3.74 -7.57
N CYS A 170 3.64 3.45 -6.88
CA CYS A 170 2.72 4.47 -6.42
C CYS A 170 3.36 5.35 -5.33
N LEU A 171 4.04 4.73 -4.38
CA LEU A 171 4.78 5.45 -3.33
C LEU A 171 5.93 6.29 -3.92
N ASP A 172 6.72 5.72 -4.85
CA ASP A 172 7.80 6.43 -5.54
C ASP A 172 7.30 7.68 -6.26
N PHE A 173 6.16 7.57 -6.95
CA PHE A 173 5.55 8.73 -7.60
C PHE A 173 5.08 9.78 -6.60
N CYS A 174 4.44 9.39 -5.49
CA CYS A 174 4.07 10.31 -4.42
C CYS A 174 5.30 11.04 -3.83
N ILE A 175 6.41 10.34 -3.64
CA ILE A 175 7.67 10.92 -3.16
C ILE A 175 8.19 11.97 -4.17
N GLU A 176 8.20 11.66 -5.46
CA GLU A 176 8.64 12.60 -6.50
C GLU A 176 7.70 13.82 -6.66
N LEU A 177 6.42 13.71 -6.29
CA LEU A 177 5.52 14.86 -6.22
C LEU A 177 5.88 15.83 -5.09
N LEU A 178 6.45 15.32 -3.99
CA LEU A 178 6.85 16.10 -2.82
C LEU A 178 8.27 16.67 -2.93
N ASN A 179 9.17 15.99 -3.65
CA ASN A 179 10.56 16.39 -3.84
C ASN A 179 10.74 17.45 -4.95
N GLN A 180 10.18 18.64 -4.74
CA GLN A 180 10.26 19.77 -5.68
C GLN A 180 11.64 20.43 -5.70
#